data_AF-A0A8S1EKP6-F1
#
_entry.id   AF-A0A8S1EKP6-F1
#
_cell.length_a   1.000
_cell.length_b   1.000
_cell.length_c   1.000
_cell.angle_alpha   90.00
_cell.angle_beta   90.00
_cell.angle_gamma   90.00
#
_symmetry.space_group_name_H-M   'P 1'
#
loop_
_entity.id
_entity.type
_entity.pdbx_description
1 polymer ?
#
loop_
_entity_poly.entity_id
_entity_poly.type
_entity_poly.pdbx_seq_one_letter_code
_entity_poly.pdbx_strand_id
1 'polypeptide(L)'
;MISSANLRILSRSAQCALGAVNSEGMIVQQKRRLGRRMPKQGKPPILPPSKKVLYHVVHAPWQKPEDVEQSLWQRHVYNNAVISLREIFRQELQQNASIGRGIDSMKEAEAKELDELISANERKNKAKAAERAARESENEKEAKNVILAEIEESLAKRNAEKKAAEQEVLAAIERSKEFVTRENLESKILEALEKPVVYDFAIDIKGNKYFNPEPVKYQEGTPTRQKGRLYDRTLSINQSNIVEEAAPHVDEIPTDETSKRDV
;
A
#
# COMPACT_ATOMS: atom_id res chain seq x y z
N MET A 1 24.62 -10.44 65.73
CA MET A 1 24.84 -10.83 64.32
C MET A 1 23.60 -11.58 63.84
N ILE A 2 22.79 -10.87 63.07
CA ILE A 2 21.84 -11.25 62.01
C ILE A 2 21.17 -12.62 62.12
N SER A 3 19.89 -12.59 62.49
CA SER A 3 18.88 -13.62 62.28
C SER A 3 18.36 -13.50 60.83
N SER A 4 18.43 -14.58 60.06
CA SER A 4 17.90 -14.65 58.69
C SER A 4 16.51 -15.29 58.68
N ALA A 5 15.58 -14.54 58.10
CA ALA A 5 14.16 -14.84 57.94
C ALA A 5 13.86 -15.48 56.58
N ASN A 6 12.72 -16.20 56.52
CA ASN A 6 11.79 -16.41 55.37
C ASN A 6 12.35 -17.15 54.12
N LEU A 7 11.60 -18.03 53.45
CA LEU A 7 10.35 -17.77 52.74
C LEU A 7 9.51 -19.06 52.55
N ARG A 8 8.20 -18.96 52.83
CA ARG A 8 7.16 -19.83 52.27
C ARG A 8 6.49 -19.08 51.13
N ILE A 9 6.42 -19.67 49.94
CA ILE A 9 5.65 -19.14 48.81
C ILE A 9 4.35 -19.93 48.73
N LEU A 10 3.24 -19.28 49.04
CA LEU A 10 1.88 -19.74 48.74
C LEU A 10 1.31 -18.75 47.72
N SER A 11 1.20 -19.17 46.47
CA SER A 11 0.49 -18.42 45.44
C SER A 11 -1.02 -18.67 45.59
N ARG A 12 -1.74 -17.62 45.98
CA ARG A 12 -3.18 -17.49 45.78
C ARG A 12 -3.39 -16.63 44.56
N SER A 13 -3.99 -17.18 43.52
CA SER A 13 -4.74 -16.39 42.53
C SER A 13 -6.20 -16.76 42.66
N ALA A 14 -6.98 -15.81 43.19
CA ALA A 14 -8.41 -15.77 43.04
C ALA A 14 -8.72 -14.98 41.77
N GLN A 15 -9.69 -15.41 40.98
CA GLN A 15 -10.48 -14.50 40.15
C GLN A 15 -11.86 -15.11 39.90
N CYS A 16 -12.86 -14.35 40.34
CA CYS A 16 -14.28 -14.50 40.07
C CYS A 16 -14.58 -14.06 38.62
N ALA A 17 -15.62 -14.62 37.99
CA ALA A 17 -16.81 -13.87 37.55
C ALA A 17 -17.65 -14.64 36.50
N LEU A 18 -18.96 -14.65 36.76
CA LEU A 18 -20.08 -14.51 35.81
C LEU A 18 -20.27 -15.60 34.72
N GLY A 19 -21.40 -16.29 34.79
CA GLY A 19 -21.90 -17.15 33.70
C GLY A 19 -23.37 -17.48 33.90
N ALA A 20 -24.18 -17.04 32.94
CA ALA A 20 -25.62 -17.14 32.83
C ALA A 20 -26.23 -18.52 33.15
N VAL A 21 -27.45 -18.47 33.67
CA VAL A 21 -28.41 -19.57 33.77
C VAL A 21 -28.66 -20.19 32.40
N ASN A 22 -28.10 -21.37 32.15
CA ASN A 22 -28.64 -22.32 31.19
C ASN A 22 -28.79 -23.66 31.91
N SER A 23 -30.04 -24.02 32.16
CA SER A 23 -30.47 -25.30 32.70
C SER A 23 -30.30 -26.38 31.64
N GLU A 24 -29.08 -26.89 31.49
CA GLU A 24 -28.87 -28.22 30.95
C GLU A 24 -28.26 -29.07 32.06
N GLY A 25 -28.92 -30.19 32.35
CA GLY A 25 -28.55 -31.10 33.43
C GLY A 25 -27.11 -31.54 33.29
N MET A 26 -26.22 -30.87 34.02
CA MET A 26 -24.83 -31.24 34.16
C MET A 26 -24.84 -32.56 34.96
N ILE A 27 -24.86 -33.69 34.25
CA ILE A 27 -24.56 -34.99 34.84
C ILE A 27 -23.10 -34.91 35.25
N VAL A 28 -22.86 -34.43 36.46
CA VAL A 28 -21.58 -34.50 37.14
C VAL A 28 -21.32 -35.99 37.30
N GLN A 29 -20.55 -36.56 36.38
CA GLN A 29 -19.95 -37.87 36.57
C GLN A 29 -19.03 -37.74 37.78
N GLN A 30 -19.57 -38.00 38.98
CA GLN A 30 -18.78 -38.21 40.17
C GLN A 30 -17.91 -39.43 39.92
N LYS A 31 -16.70 -39.20 39.39
CA LYS A 31 -15.62 -40.18 39.41
C LYS A 31 -15.29 -40.43 40.88
N ARG A 32 -16.01 -41.37 41.49
CA ARG A 32 -15.68 -41.90 42.80
C ARG A 32 -14.27 -42.46 42.66
N ARG A 33 -13.27 -41.77 43.22
CA ARG A 33 -11.89 -42.26 43.30
C ARG A 33 -11.84 -43.39 44.31
N LEU A 34 -12.47 -44.51 43.99
CA LEU A 34 -12.34 -45.80 44.68
C LEU A 34 -11.01 -46.46 44.29
N GLY A 35 -9.93 -45.69 44.33
CA GLY A 35 -8.59 -46.24 44.19
C GLY A 35 -8.30 -47.10 45.42
N ARG A 36 -7.99 -48.38 45.22
CA ARG A 36 -7.48 -49.23 46.30
C ARG A 36 -6.17 -48.59 46.79
N ARG A 37 -6.15 -48.08 48.02
CA ARG A 37 -4.90 -47.58 48.63
C ARG A 37 -3.89 -48.74 48.67
N MET A 38 -2.64 -48.47 48.32
CA MET A 38 -1.59 -49.48 48.44
C MET A 38 -1.54 -49.95 49.90
N PRO A 39 -1.58 -51.27 50.18
CA PRO A 39 -1.44 -51.76 51.55
C PRO A 39 -0.10 -51.29 52.12
N LYS A 40 -0.07 -50.99 53.42
CA LYS A 40 1.18 -50.61 54.08
C LYS A 40 2.17 -51.77 53.91
N GLN A 41 3.39 -51.47 53.47
CA GLN A 41 4.44 -52.47 53.35
C GLN A 41 4.71 -53.08 54.74
N GLY A 42 4.73 -54.41 54.80
CA GLY A 42 5.01 -55.15 56.04
C GLY A 42 6.46 -55.00 56.49
N LYS A 43 6.83 -55.66 57.58
CA LYS A 43 8.23 -55.71 58.02
C LYS A 43 9.08 -56.44 56.96
N PRO A 44 10.25 -55.90 56.55
CA PRO A 44 11.15 -56.59 55.64
C PRO A 44 11.66 -57.91 56.27
N PRO A 45 11.94 -58.96 55.46
CA PRO A 45 12.38 -60.28 55.96
C PRO A 45 13.66 -60.27 56.80
N ILE A 46 14.47 -59.21 56.70
CA ILE A 46 15.75 -59.04 57.41
C ILE A 46 15.54 -58.79 58.91
N LEU A 47 14.38 -58.26 59.30
CA LEU A 47 14.11 -57.93 60.70
C LEU A 47 13.58 -59.15 61.46
N PRO A 48 14.11 -59.45 62.66
CA PRO A 48 13.57 -60.52 63.47
C PRO A 48 12.12 -60.22 63.88
N PRO A 49 11.28 -61.25 64.05
CA PRO A 49 9.94 -61.07 64.58
C PRO A 49 9.99 -60.47 65.99
N SER A 50 8.92 -59.78 66.39
CA SER A 50 8.84 -59.20 67.74
C SER A 50 8.81 -60.31 68.79
N LYS A 51 9.41 -60.07 69.96
CA LYS A 51 9.38 -60.99 71.11
C LYS A 51 7.96 -61.43 71.50
N LYS A 52 6.96 -60.56 71.31
CA LYS A 52 5.53 -60.87 71.55
C LYS A 52 4.97 -61.88 70.54
N VAL A 53 5.45 -61.86 69.29
CA VAL A 53 4.97 -62.72 68.19
C VAL A 53 5.72 -64.05 68.13
N LEU A 54 7.00 -64.09 68.58
CA LEU A 54 7.85 -65.28 68.57
C LEU A 54 7.17 -66.54 69.14
N TYR A 55 6.38 -66.38 70.20
CA TYR A 55 5.71 -67.49 70.89
C TYR A 55 4.17 -67.42 70.76
N HIS A 56 3.64 -66.52 69.93
CA HIS A 56 2.20 -66.40 69.74
C HIS A 56 1.71 -67.39 68.70
N VAL A 57 0.98 -68.41 69.14
CA VAL A 57 0.31 -69.35 68.25
C VAL A 57 -1.07 -68.80 67.89
N VAL A 58 -1.36 -68.69 66.59
CA VAL A 58 -2.68 -68.31 66.12
C VAL A 58 -3.60 -69.51 66.25
N HIS A 59 -4.51 -69.45 67.22
CA HIS A 59 -5.55 -70.46 67.38
C HIS A 59 -6.71 -70.14 66.43
N ALA A 60 -6.93 -71.01 65.44
CA ALA A 60 -8.13 -70.90 64.61
C ALA A 60 -9.36 -71.17 65.47
N PRO A 61 -10.41 -70.33 65.38
CA PRO A 61 -11.66 -70.61 66.10
C PRO A 61 -12.27 -71.91 65.57
N TRP A 62 -12.82 -72.73 66.47
CA TRP A 62 -13.55 -73.93 66.07
C TRP A 62 -14.82 -73.54 65.33
N GLN A 63 -15.07 -74.16 64.17
CA GLN A 63 -16.23 -73.93 63.35
C GLN A 63 -17.00 -75.24 63.19
N LYS A 64 -18.33 -75.15 63.09
CA LYS A 64 -19.15 -76.32 62.79
C LYS A 64 -18.85 -76.79 61.36
N PRO A 65 -18.83 -78.10 61.09
CA PRO A 65 -18.51 -78.63 59.76
C PRO A 65 -19.51 -78.16 58.69
N GLU A 66 -20.79 -78.09 59.03
CA GLU A 66 -21.87 -77.64 58.13
C GLU A 66 -21.65 -76.21 57.60
N ASP A 67 -21.25 -75.28 58.49
CA ASP A 67 -21.00 -73.88 58.15
C ASP A 67 -19.79 -73.75 57.21
N VAL A 68 -18.77 -74.58 57.41
CA VAL A 68 -17.55 -74.59 56.59
C VAL A 68 -17.86 -75.10 55.18
N GLU A 69 -18.60 -76.20 55.07
CA GLU A 69 -19.02 -76.77 53.78
C GLU A 69 -19.86 -75.76 52.99
N GLN A 70 -20.84 -75.14 53.64
CA GLN A 70 -21.67 -74.12 53.00
C GLN A 70 -20.86 -72.90 52.55
N SER A 71 -19.95 -72.41 53.39
CA SER A 71 -19.07 -71.27 53.07
C SER A 71 -18.15 -71.58 51.88
N LEU A 72 -17.57 -72.78 51.84
CA LEU A 72 -16.74 -73.23 50.73
C LEU A 72 -17.55 -73.33 49.43
N TRP A 73 -18.75 -73.89 49.49
CA TRP A 73 -19.64 -73.99 48.33
C TRP A 73 -20.05 -72.60 47.81
N GLN A 74 -20.52 -71.71 48.70
CA GLN A 74 -20.89 -70.34 48.33
C GLN A 74 -19.73 -69.58 47.71
N ARG A 75 -18.53 -69.70 48.29
CA ARG A 75 -17.31 -69.08 47.75
C ARG A 75 -16.97 -69.62 46.36
N HIS A 76 -17.10 -70.93 46.16
CA HIS A 76 -16.86 -71.55 44.86
C HIS A 76 -17.85 -71.04 43.81
N VAL A 77 -19.15 -71.05 44.12
CA VAL A 77 -20.21 -70.56 43.22
C VAL A 77 -20.01 -69.08 42.88
N TYR A 78 -19.78 -68.24 43.88
CA TYR A 78 -19.55 -66.81 43.68
C TYR A 78 -18.29 -66.54 42.85
N ASN A 79 -17.17 -67.21 43.17
CA ASN A 79 -15.92 -67.00 42.42
C ASN A 79 -16.07 -67.43 40.96
N ASN A 80 -16.76 -68.54 40.69
CA ASN A 80 -17.03 -68.98 39.33
C ASN A 80 -17.86 -67.95 38.56
N ALA A 81 -18.90 -67.39 39.16
CA ALA A 81 -19.71 -66.33 38.56
C ALA A 81 -18.90 -65.04 38.31
N VAL A 82 -18.02 -64.64 39.23
CA VAL A 82 -17.17 -63.46 39.06
C VAL A 82 -16.10 -63.68 37.99
N ILE A 83 -15.55 -64.90 37.89
CA ILE A 83 -14.58 -65.26 36.85
C ILE A 83 -15.24 -65.21 35.47
N SER A 84 -16.45 -65.77 35.31
CA SER A 84 -17.16 -65.73 34.03
C SER A 84 -17.52 -64.30 33.61
N LEU A 85 -17.99 -63.44 34.54
CA LEU A 85 -18.22 -62.02 34.26
C LEU A 85 -16.94 -61.30 33.82
N ARG A 86 -15.80 -61.62 34.44
CA ARG A 86 -14.50 -61.04 34.05
C ARG A 86 -14.10 -61.46 32.64
N GLU A 87 -14.39 -62.69 32.24
CA GLU A 87 -14.11 -63.18 30.89
C GLU A 87 -14.98 -62.48 29.84
N ILE A 88 -16.27 -62.31 30.11
CA ILE A 88 -17.19 -61.55 29.24
C ILE A 88 -16.65 -60.13 29.02
N PHE A 89 -16.33 -59.41 30.10
CA PHE A 89 -15.78 -58.05 29.96
C PHE A 89 -14.43 -58.01 29.25
N ARG A 90 -13.60 -59.04 29.39
CA ARG A 90 -12.34 -59.14 28.64
C ARG A 90 -12.60 -59.29 27.15
N GLN A 91 -13.59 -60.10 26.76
CA GLN A 91 -13.98 -60.29 25.36
C GLN A 91 -14.55 -59.00 24.77
N GLU A 92 -15.42 -58.30 25.50
CA GLU A 92 -15.97 -57.00 25.06
C GLU A 92 -14.85 -55.96 24.84
N LEU A 93 -13.88 -55.86 25.76
CA LEU A 93 -12.74 -54.96 25.60
C LEU A 93 -11.90 -55.30 24.37
N GLN A 94 -11.70 -56.60 24.09
CA GLN A 94 -10.98 -57.05 22.89
C GLN A 94 -11.75 -56.73 21.61
N GLN A 95 -13.07 -56.93 21.60
CA GLN A 95 -13.95 -56.57 20.48
C GLN A 95 -13.93 -55.06 20.24
N ASN A 96 -14.07 -54.25 21.28
CA ASN A 96 -13.99 -52.79 21.17
C ASN A 96 -12.63 -52.31 20.65
N ALA A 97 -11.54 -52.96 21.07
CA ALA A 97 -10.21 -52.68 20.53
C ALA A 97 -10.07 -53.06 19.04
N SER A 98 -10.73 -54.14 18.59
CA SER A 98 -10.78 -54.49 17.17
C SER A 98 -11.64 -53.53 16.34
N ILE A 99 -12.76 -53.04 16.89
CA ILE A 99 -13.60 -52.02 16.24
C ILE A 99 -12.82 -50.70 16.08
N GLY A 100 -12.00 -50.33 17.08
CA GLY A 100 -11.09 -49.18 16.98
C GLY A 100 -10.12 -49.25 15.80
N ARG A 101 -9.65 -50.45 15.43
CA ARG A 101 -8.78 -50.65 14.26
C ARG A 101 -9.50 -50.37 12.93
N GLY A 102 -10.81 -50.62 12.86
CA GLY A 102 -11.62 -50.25 11.70
C GLY A 102 -11.72 -48.72 11.53
N ILE A 103 -11.88 -48.01 12.65
CA ILE A 103 -11.90 -46.54 12.67
C ILE A 103 -10.53 -45.98 12.23
N ASP A 104 -9.43 -46.57 12.67
CA ASP A 104 -8.10 -46.11 12.27
C ASP A 104 -7.83 -46.33 10.78
N SER A 105 -8.29 -47.46 10.21
CA SER A 105 -8.26 -47.67 8.77
C SER A 105 -9.11 -46.65 7.99
N MET A 106 -10.24 -46.20 8.54
CA MET A 106 -11.05 -45.15 7.91
C MET A 106 -10.33 -43.80 7.95
N LYS A 107 -9.70 -43.44 9.08
CA LYS A 107 -8.90 -42.21 9.19
C LYS A 107 -7.75 -42.18 8.21
N GLU A 108 -7.08 -43.31 7.99
CA GLU A 108 -6.00 -43.41 7.00
C GLU A 108 -6.51 -43.20 5.57
N ALA A 109 -7.71 -43.67 5.25
CA ALA A 109 -8.34 -43.43 3.95
C ALA A 109 -8.75 -41.95 3.79
N GLU A 110 -9.36 -41.36 4.82
CA GLU A 110 -9.74 -39.93 4.85
C GLU A 110 -8.51 -39.02 4.71
N ALA A 111 -7.40 -39.35 5.36
CA ALA A 111 -6.15 -38.58 5.25
C ALA A 111 -5.60 -38.59 3.81
N LYS A 112 -5.64 -39.74 3.13
CA LYS A 112 -5.21 -39.85 1.73
C LYS A 112 -6.11 -39.04 0.79
N GLU A 113 -7.43 -39.10 0.99
CA GLU A 113 -8.38 -38.29 0.21
C GLU A 113 -8.11 -36.80 0.42
N LEU A 114 -7.86 -36.38 1.67
CA LEU A 114 -7.51 -34.99 1.97
C LEU A 114 -6.25 -34.54 1.24
N ASP A 115 -5.19 -35.36 1.24
CA ASP A 115 -3.94 -35.05 0.54
C ASP A 115 -4.16 -34.91 -0.97
N GLU A 116 -5.00 -35.77 -1.57
CA GLU A 116 -5.38 -35.68 -2.98
C GLU A 116 -6.11 -34.36 -3.28
N LEU A 117 -7.07 -33.97 -2.44
CA LEU A 117 -7.82 -32.73 -2.59
C LEU A 117 -6.92 -31.49 -2.44
N ILE A 118 -5.99 -31.49 -1.48
CA ILE A 118 -5.01 -30.44 -1.30
C ILE A 118 -4.14 -30.33 -2.56
N SER A 119 -3.62 -31.44 -3.08
CA SER A 119 -2.79 -31.45 -4.28
C SER A 119 -3.54 -30.91 -5.51
N ALA A 120 -4.83 -31.24 -5.65
CA ALA A 120 -5.68 -30.74 -6.73
C ALA A 120 -5.94 -29.23 -6.59
N ASN A 121 -6.13 -28.75 -5.37
CA ASN A 121 -6.30 -27.33 -5.06
C ASN A 121 -5.03 -26.54 -5.39
N GLU A 122 -3.86 -27.04 -4.98
CA GLU A 122 -2.57 -26.42 -5.30
C GLU A 122 -2.34 -26.30 -6.80
N ARG A 123 -2.67 -27.33 -7.59
CA ARG A 123 -2.57 -27.28 -9.06
C ARG A 123 -3.46 -26.18 -9.64
N LYS A 124 -4.71 -26.06 -9.18
CA LYS A 124 -5.63 -25.00 -9.60
C LYS A 124 -5.12 -23.61 -9.19
N ASN A 125 -4.58 -23.47 -7.99
CA ASN A 125 -4.02 -22.21 -7.50
C ASN A 125 -2.79 -21.79 -8.29
N LYS A 126 -1.92 -22.73 -8.64
CA LYS A 126 -0.75 -22.49 -9.50
C LYS A 126 -1.17 -22.00 -10.88
N ALA A 127 -2.17 -22.63 -11.50
CA ALA A 127 -2.71 -22.18 -12.79
C ALA A 127 -3.29 -20.75 -12.70
N LYS A 128 -4.11 -20.47 -11.68
CA LYS A 128 -4.66 -19.12 -11.45
C LYS A 128 -3.59 -18.08 -11.13
N ALA A 129 -2.52 -18.46 -10.44
CA ALA A 129 -1.41 -17.58 -10.14
C ALA A 129 -0.64 -17.21 -11.41
N ALA A 130 -0.41 -18.17 -12.31
CA ALA A 130 0.18 -17.92 -13.62
C ALA A 130 -0.68 -16.98 -14.48
N GLU A 131 -2.00 -17.18 -14.49
CA GLU A 131 -2.93 -16.29 -15.21
C GLU A 131 -2.91 -14.86 -14.64
N ARG A 132 -2.89 -14.72 -13.30
CA ARG A 132 -2.74 -13.41 -12.64
C ARG A 132 -1.43 -12.73 -13.00
N ALA A 133 -0.31 -13.47 -12.97
CA ALA A 133 1.00 -12.93 -13.32
C ALA A 133 1.06 -12.45 -14.78
N ALA A 134 0.43 -13.20 -15.71
CA ALA A 134 0.31 -12.78 -17.11
C ALA A 134 -0.46 -11.46 -17.23
N ARG A 135 -1.63 -11.36 -16.58
CA ARG A 135 -2.44 -10.13 -16.58
C ARG A 135 -1.73 -8.95 -15.94
N GLU A 136 -1.07 -9.16 -14.80
CA GLU A 136 -0.28 -8.13 -14.13
C GLU A 136 0.87 -7.64 -15.01
N SER A 137 1.52 -8.54 -15.76
CA SER A 137 2.59 -8.15 -16.70
C SER A 137 2.10 -7.33 -17.89
N GLU A 138 0.86 -7.58 -18.35
CA GLU A 138 0.22 -6.78 -19.40
C GLU A 138 -0.15 -5.39 -18.86
N ASN A 139 -0.82 -5.34 -17.71
CA ASN A 139 -1.16 -4.09 -17.03
C ASN A 139 0.08 -3.24 -16.73
N GLU A 140 1.20 -3.87 -16.34
CA GLU A 140 2.46 -3.18 -16.08
C GLU A 140 3.04 -2.56 -17.36
N LYS A 141 2.94 -3.25 -18.51
CA LYS A 141 3.36 -2.70 -19.81
C LYS A 141 2.48 -1.52 -20.22
N GLU A 142 1.18 -1.63 -20.05
CA GLU A 142 0.24 -0.53 -20.34
C GLU A 142 0.52 0.69 -19.45
N ALA A 143 0.71 0.48 -18.15
CA ALA A 143 1.06 1.55 -17.22
C ALA A 143 2.38 2.23 -17.60
N LYS A 144 3.40 1.46 -17.99
CA LYS A 144 4.68 2.01 -18.48
C LYS A 144 4.48 2.88 -19.71
N ASN A 145 3.66 2.44 -20.67
CA ASN A 145 3.38 3.21 -21.88
C ASN A 145 2.67 4.53 -21.57
N VAL A 146 1.70 4.52 -20.66
CA VAL A 146 1.01 5.74 -20.20
C VAL A 146 1.99 6.71 -19.55
N ILE A 147 2.86 6.22 -18.65
CA ILE A 147 3.86 7.04 -17.97
C ILE A 147 4.86 7.63 -18.98
N LEU A 148 5.32 6.84 -19.96
CA LEU A 148 6.22 7.34 -21.00
C LEU A 148 5.58 8.45 -21.83
N ALA A 149 4.32 8.29 -22.23
CA ALA A 149 3.58 9.32 -22.96
C ALA A 149 3.43 10.62 -22.15
N GLU A 150 3.13 10.53 -20.86
CA GLU A 150 3.05 11.69 -19.97
C GLU A 150 4.41 12.39 -19.81
N ILE A 151 5.49 11.61 -19.68
CA ILE A 151 6.85 12.14 -19.62
C ILE A 151 7.19 12.89 -20.92
N GLU A 152 6.91 12.30 -22.08
CA GLU A 152 7.16 12.92 -23.38
C GLU A 152 6.38 14.23 -23.54
N GLU A 153 5.09 14.26 -23.18
CA GLU A 153 4.28 15.47 -23.23
C GLU A 153 4.83 16.55 -22.29
N SER A 154 5.21 16.18 -21.06
CA SER A 154 5.77 17.10 -20.07
C SER A 154 7.12 17.69 -20.54
N LEU A 155 7.96 16.88 -21.18
CA LEU A 155 9.24 17.31 -21.73
C LEU A 155 9.04 18.21 -22.94
N ALA A 156 8.08 17.91 -23.81
CA ALA A 156 7.74 18.76 -24.96
C ALA A 156 7.29 20.15 -24.51
N LYS A 157 6.40 20.23 -23.51
CA LYS A 157 5.95 21.50 -22.92
C LYS A 157 7.12 22.30 -22.31
N ARG A 158 7.93 21.66 -21.46
CA ARG A 158 9.12 22.30 -20.87
C ARG A 158 10.11 22.79 -21.91
N ASN A 159 10.33 22.03 -22.97
CA ASN A 159 11.22 22.42 -24.06
C ASN A 159 10.66 23.61 -24.86
N ALA A 160 9.35 23.67 -25.08
CA ALA A 160 8.71 24.80 -25.74
C ALA A 160 8.81 26.07 -24.87
N GLU A 161 8.51 25.97 -23.58
CA GLU A 161 8.66 27.06 -22.61
C GLU A 161 10.10 27.56 -22.55
N LYS A 162 11.07 26.62 -22.47
CA LYS A 162 12.49 26.96 -22.47
C LYS A 162 12.90 27.72 -23.74
N LYS A 163 12.48 27.25 -24.91
CA LYS A 163 12.77 27.93 -26.19
C LYS A 163 12.14 29.33 -26.26
N ALA A 164 10.92 29.50 -25.77
CA ALA A 164 10.26 30.80 -25.73
C ALA A 164 10.99 31.77 -24.79
N ALA A 165 11.38 31.30 -23.61
CA ALA A 165 12.16 32.09 -22.66
C ALA A 165 13.54 32.46 -23.22
N GLU A 166 14.23 31.52 -23.90
CA GLU A 166 15.50 31.80 -24.58
C GLU A 166 15.33 32.88 -25.66
N GLN A 167 14.27 32.81 -26.47
CA GLN A 167 13.97 33.84 -27.48
C GLN A 167 13.68 35.20 -26.87
N GLU A 168 12.93 35.26 -25.76
CA GLU A 168 12.65 36.50 -25.05
C GLU A 168 13.94 37.14 -24.52
N VAL A 169 14.82 36.33 -23.92
CA VAL A 169 16.13 36.78 -23.42
C VAL A 169 16.98 37.30 -24.57
N LEU A 170 17.04 36.60 -25.71
CA LEU A 170 17.77 37.07 -26.88
C LEU A 170 17.22 38.40 -27.40
N ALA A 171 15.91 38.54 -27.55
CA ALA A 171 15.28 39.79 -27.97
C ALA A 171 15.52 40.94 -26.96
N ALA A 172 15.60 40.64 -25.66
CA ALA A 172 15.95 41.61 -24.64
C ALA A 172 17.43 42.03 -24.72
N ILE A 173 18.34 41.10 -25.03
CA ILE A 173 19.76 41.40 -25.28
C ILE A 173 19.92 42.27 -26.53
N GLU A 174 19.14 42.03 -27.58
CA GLU A 174 19.14 42.88 -28.78
C GLU A 174 18.64 44.29 -28.46
N ARG A 175 17.49 44.41 -27.78
CA ARG A 175 16.96 45.71 -27.32
C ARG A 175 17.88 46.46 -26.38
N SER A 176 18.65 45.76 -25.54
CA SER A 176 19.54 46.41 -24.57
C SER A 176 20.70 47.16 -25.22
N LYS A 177 21.08 46.81 -26.45
CA LYS A 177 22.08 47.54 -27.24
C LYS A 177 21.63 48.97 -27.56
N GLU A 178 20.33 49.21 -27.64
CA GLU A 178 19.74 50.52 -27.93
C GLU A 178 19.52 51.38 -26.67
N PHE A 179 19.80 50.85 -25.47
CA PHE A 179 19.60 51.59 -24.23
C PHE A 179 20.59 52.75 -24.06
N VAL A 180 20.11 53.83 -23.44
CA VAL A 180 20.91 55.03 -23.18
C VAL A 180 21.85 54.75 -22.00
N THR A 181 23.16 54.71 -22.29
CA THR A 181 24.23 54.65 -21.28
C THR A 181 24.75 56.05 -20.98
N ARG A 182 25.55 56.20 -19.91
CA ARG A 182 26.17 57.50 -19.55
C ARG A 182 27.04 58.08 -20.66
N GLU A 183 27.65 57.22 -21.46
CA GLU A 183 28.54 57.59 -22.57
C GLU A 183 27.76 58.06 -23.79
N ASN A 184 26.62 57.42 -24.10
CA ASN A 184 25.80 57.72 -25.28
C ASN A 184 24.65 58.72 -25.01
N LEU A 185 24.68 59.39 -23.85
CA LEU A 185 23.56 60.20 -23.36
C LEU A 185 23.36 61.47 -24.20
N GLU A 186 24.43 62.25 -24.39
CA GLU A 186 24.36 63.54 -25.09
C GLU A 186 23.97 63.36 -26.56
N SER A 187 24.51 62.34 -27.24
CA SER A 187 24.18 62.04 -28.63
C SER A 187 22.72 61.64 -28.81
N LYS A 188 22.17 60.82 -27.91
CA LYS A 188 20.75 60.42 -27.94
C LYS A 188 19.80 61.57 -27.62
N ILE A 189 20.19 62.52 -26.77
CA ILE A 189 19.39 63.74 -26.53
C ILE A 189 19.28 64.57 -27.81
N LEU A 190 20.38 64.77 -28.53
CA LEU A 190 20.36 65.52 -29.79
C LEU A 190 19.51 64.82 -30.85
N GLU A 191 19.67 63.51 -31.01
CA GLU A 191 18.85 62.70 -31.94
C GLU A 191 17.34 62.84 -31.65
N ALA A 192 16.95 62.74 -30.37
CA ALA A 192 15.55 62.88 -29.96
C ALA A 192 15.00 64.30 -30.18
N LEU A 193 15.83 65.33 -30.04
CA LEU A 193 15.45 66.72 -30.33
C LEU A 193 15.35 67.00 -31.83
N GLU A 194 16.05 66.25 -32.67
CA GLU A 194 16.01 66.38 -34.12
C GLU A 194 14.83 65.63 -34.75
N LYS A 195 14.50 64.45 -34.23
CA LYS A 195 13.45 63.56 -34.75
C LYS A 195 12.28 63.41 -33.76
N PRO A 196 11.33 64.36 -33.71
CA PRO A 196 10.12 64.20 -32.91
C PRO A 196 9.22 63.09 -33.48
N VAL A 197 8.83 62.13 -32.64
CA VAL A 197 7.93 61.03 -33.01
C VAL A 197 6.53 61.26 -32.43
N VAL A 198 5.49 61.10 -33.25
CA VAL A 198 4.07 61.24 -32.84
C VAL A 198 3.44 59.85 -32.78
N TYR A 199 2.90 59.50 -31.62
CA TYR A 199 2.20 58.22 -31.41
C TYR A 199 0.68 58.33 -31.61
N ASP A 200 0.17 59.51 -31.95
CA ASP A 200 -1.26 59.73 -32.15
C ASP A 200 -1.74 59.07 -33.44
N PHE A 201 -2.75 58.20 -33.32
CA PHE A 201 -3.46 57.60 -34.44
C PHE A 201 -4.96 57.53 -34.15
N ALA A 202 -5.76 57.70 -35.21
CA ALA A 202 -7.21 57.49 -35.14
C ALA A 202 -7.54 56.04 -35.55
N ILE A 203 -8.60 55.47 -34.98
CA ILE A 203 -9.09 54.13 -35.35
C ILE A 203 -10.52 54.26 -35.86
N ASP A 204 -10.77 53.71 -37.03
CA ASP A 204 -12.13 53.63 -37.58
C ASP A 204 -12.97 52.55 -36.90
N ILE A 205 -14.29 52.59 -37.10
CA ILE A 205 -15.23 51.54 -36.66
C ILE A 205 -14.84 50.16 -37.25
N LYS A 206 -14.12 50.13 -38.38
CA LYS A 206 -13.58 48.91 -39.00
C LYS A 206 -12.23 48.45 -38.44
N GLY A 207 -11.65 49.18 -37.48
CA GLY A 207 -10.35 48.87 -36.87
C GLY A 207 -9.13 49.34 -37.67
N ASN A 208 -9.33 50.09 -38.77
CA ASN A 208 -8.22 50.64 -39.56
C ASN A 208 -7.57 51.81 -38.80
N LYS A 209 -6.23 51.82 -38.73
CA LYS A 209 -5.45 52.86 -38.06
C LYS A 209 -5.01 53.94 -39.06
N TYR A 210 -5.26 55.20 -38.72
CA TYR A 210 -4.82 56.37 -39.49
C TYR A 210 -3.78 57.15 -38.67
N PHE A 211 -2.56 57.23 -39.19
CA PHE A 211 -1.44 57.92 -38.54
C PHE A 211 -1.30 59.35 -39.07
N ASN A 212 -0.89 60.25 -38.18
CA ASN A 212 -0.48 61.59 -38.59
C ASN A 212 0.91 61.54 -39.25
N PRO A 213 1.19 62.39 -40.25
CA PRO A 213 2.51 62.45 -40.89
C PRO A 213 3.58 62.90 -39.88
N GLU A 214 4.82 62.46 -40.09
CA GLU A 214 5.94 62.80 -39.21
C GLU A 214 6.15 64.32 -39.12
N PRO A 215 6.25 64.89 -37.90
CA PRO A 215 6.44 66.32 -37.74
C PRO A 215 7.85 66.75 -38.16
N VAL A 216 7.93 67.69 -39.10
CA VAL A 216 9.21 68.27 -39.53
C VAL A 216 9.58 69.44 -38.61
N LYS A 217 10.77 69.39 -38.00
CA LYS A 217 11.27 70.41 -37.06
C LYS A 217 11.49 71.78 -37.72
N TYR A 218 12.00 71.78 -38.94
CA TYR A 218 12.24 72.98 -39.74
C TYR A 218 11.28 72.98 -40.92
N GLN A 219 10.56 74.09 -41.13
CA GLN A 219 9.80 74.28 -42.38
C GLN A 219 10.81 74.61 -43.47
N GLU A 220 11.12 73.65 -44.34
CA GLU A 220 11.97 73.90 -45.50
C GLU A 220 11.22 74.79 -46.50
N GLY A 221 11.79 75.96 -46.83
CA GLY A 221 11.23 76.93 -47.77
C GLY A 221 11.14 78.36 -47.22
N THR A 222 10.90 79.33 -48.11
CA THR A 222 10.68 80.73 -47.72
C THR A 222 9.44 80.81 -46.82
N PRO A 223 9.52 81.40 -45.60
CA PRO A 223 8.39 81.43 -44.68
C PRO A 223 7.19 82.07 -45.36
N THR A 224 6.15 81.28 -45.59
CA THR A 224 4.93 81.75 -46.23
C THR A 224 4.22 82.71 -45.27
N ARG A 225 3.88 83.89 -45.80
CA ARG A 225 3.13 84.93 -45.10
C ARG A 225 1.88 84.30 -44.47
N GLN A 226 1.76 84.36 -43.14
CA GLN A 226 0.69 83.75 -42.35
C GLN A 226 -0.69 83.96 -43.00
N LYS A 227 -1.24 82.89 -43.58
CA LYS A 227 -2.67 82.77 -43.88
C LYS A 227 -3.24 81.68 -43.00
N GLY A 228 -3.81 82.08 -41.86
CA GLY A 228 -4.65 81.21 -41.02
C GLY A 228 -3.93 80.07 -40.29
N ARG A 229 -4.68 79.35 -39.45
CA ARG A 229 -4.20 78.22 -38.66
C ARG A 229 -3.91 77.03 -39.59
N LEU A 230 -2.75 76.40 -39.40
CA LEU A 230 -2.24 75.33 -40.26
C LEU A 230 -3.08 74.03 -40.29
N TYR A 231 -4.09 73.90 -39.43
CA TYR A 231 -4.82 72.64 -39.19
C TYR A 231 -6.22 72.58 -39.83
N ASP A 232 -6.62 73.58 -40.63
CA ASP A 232 -7.93 73.60 -41.33
C ASP A 232 -7.98 72.70 -42.59
N ARG A 233 -7.10 71.69 -42.68
CA ARG A 233 -7.07 70.76 -43.83
C ARG A 233 -8.28 69.81 -43.84
N THR A 234 -8.98 69.67 -42.72
CA THR A 234 -10.16 68.80 -42.58
C THR A 234 -11.48 69.45 -42.99
N LEU A 235 -11.50 70.74 -43.34
CA LEU A 235 -12.71 71.46 -43.75
C LEU A 235 -12.71 71.94 -45.21
N SER A 236 -11.70 71.58 -46.01
CA SER A 236 -11.66 71.94 -47.43
C SER A 236 -12.18 70.80 -48.31
N ILE A 237 -13.44 70.96 -48.71
CA ILE A 237 -14.09 70.26 -49.83
C ILE A 237 -13.24 70.38 -51.10
N ASN A 238 -13.00 69.22 -51.74
CA ASN A 238 -12.66 68.99 -53.15
C ASN A 238 -11.97 70.14 -53.91
N GLN A 239 -10.66 70.01 -54.13
CA GLN A 239 -10.03 70.57 -55.33
C GLN A 239 -9.22 69.49 -56.05
N SER A 240 -9.80 69.07 -57.17
CA SER A 240 -9.22 68.28 -58.24
C SER A 240 -8.03 68.99 -58.90
N ASN A 241 -7.04 68.17 -59.32
CA ASN A 241 -6.13 68.36 -60.44
C ASN A 241 -5.27 69.64 -60.49
N ILE A 242 -4.00 69.52 -60.07
CA ILE A 242 -2.87 70.15 -60.79
C ILE A 242 -1.75 69.10 -60.90
N VAL A 243 -1.43 68.77 -62.14
CA VAL A 243 -0.33 67.96 -62.64
C VAL A 243 0.90 68.86 -62.76
N GLU A 244 2.10 68.45 -62.35
CA GLU A 244 3.31 68.35 -63.21
C GLU A 244 4.59 67.90 -62.46
N GLU A 245 5.26 66.94 -63.11
CA GLU A 245 6.69 66.62 -63.20
C GLU A 245 7.68 66.82 -62.03
N ALA A 246 8.29 65.70 -61.62
CA ALA A 246 9.74 65.48 -61.76
C ALA A 246 10.06 63.97 -61.66
N ALA A 247 10.70 63.42 -62.70
CA ALA A 247 11.26 62.07 -62.73
C ALA A 247 12.76 62.07 -62.29
N PRO A 248 13.50 60.95 -62.35
CA PRO A 248 13.86 60.09 -61.22
C PRO A 248 15.36 60.16 -60.86
N HIS A 249 15.71 59.84 -59.61
CA HIS A 249 17.10 59.55 -59.24
C HIS A 249 17.23 58.06 -58.88
N VAL A 250 17.96 57.35 -59.73
CA VAL A 250 18.37 55.95 -59.60
C VAL A 250 19.66 55.94 -58.79
N ASP A 251 19.68 55.20 -57.68
CA ASP A 251 20.91 54.61 -57.15
C ASP A 251 20.64 53.12 -56.91
N GLU A 252 21.20 52.31 -57.82
CA GLU A 252 21.46 50.90 -57.62
C GLU A 252 22.60 50.76 -56.60
N ILE A 253 22.43 49.92 -55.58
CA ILE A 253 23.55 49.36 -54.83
C ILE A 253 23.44 47.83 -54.79
N PRO A 254 24.56 47.10 -54.97
CA PRO A 254 24.57 45.73 -55.47
C PRO A 254 24.59 44.66 -54.37
N THR A 255 24.02 43.50 -54.73
CA THR A 255 24.43 42.11 -54.41
C THR A 255 25.04 41.77 -53.05
N ASP A 256 24.39 40.86 -52.31
CA ASP A 256 25.03 39.59 -51.90
C ASP A 256 23.99 38.56 -51.43
N GLU A 257 23.62 37.63 -52.33
CA GLU A 257 22.96 36.37 -51.96
C GLU A 257 23.82 35.20 -52.47
N THR A 258 24.68 34.67 -51.60
CA THR A 258 25.08 33.27 -51.64
C THR A 258 25.23 32.70 -50.23
N SER A 259 24.37 31.76 -49.85
CA SER A 259 24.79 30.37 -49.59
C SER A 259 23.74 29.56 -48.79
N LYS A 260 23.45 28.36 -49.34
CA LYS A 260 23.08 27.11 -48.66
C LYS A 260 21.67 26.98 -48.06
N ARG A 261 20.81 26.29 -48.81
CA ARG A 261 19.95 25.22 -48.25
C ARG A 261 20.14 23.97 -49.09
N ASP A 262 20.81 23.00 -48.51
CA ASP A 262 20.82 21.61 -48.97
C ASP A 262 19.47 20.96 -48.58
N VAL A 263 19.04 20.06 -49.47
CA VAL A 263 17.98 19.05 -49.30
C VAL A 263 18.47 17.93 -48.37
#